data_AF-A0A3S1KUH6-F1
#
_entry.id   AF-A0A3S1KUH6-F1
#
_cell.length_a   1.000
_cell.length_b   1.000
_cell.length_c   1.000
_cell.angle_alpha   90.00
_cell.angle_beta   90.00
_cell.angle_gamma   90.00
#
_symmetry.space_group_name_H-M   'P 1'
#
loop_
_entity.id
_entity.type
_entity.pdbx_description
1 polymer ?
#
loop_
_entity_poly.entity_id
_entity_poly.type
_entity_poly.pdbx_seq_one_letter_code
_entity_poly.pdbx_strand_id
1 'polypeptide(L)'
;MLNQAETLYPSLTPLAVQVRWKVPTEFPACPDEFTDDALLLYESRLSFGSIFARNQLSTSLVVDRNLKDDDLIVLTHFAGDAIKNWAVAHISIHDGLFHHRSEFTFFSLKGALKHFCELAGEDLGDSIDDYC
;
A
#
# COMPACT_ATOMS: atom_id res chain seq x y z
N MET A 1 -23.31 -7.21 8.16
CA MET A 1 -21.91 -7.34 8.61
C MET A 1 -21.64 -6.19 9.57
N LEU A 2 -21.07 -6.43 10.74
CA LEU A 2 -20.83 -5.37 11.72
C LEU A 2 -19.75 -4.44 11.17
N ASN A 3 -20.12 -3.17 10.95
CA ASN A 3 -19.20 -2.08 10.65
C ASN A 3 -18.36 -1.80 11.90
N GLN A 4 -17.30 -2.58 12.13
CA GLN A 4 -16.30 -2.21 13.13
C GLN A 4 -15.51 -1.05 12.55
N ALA A 5 -15.57 0.11 13.21
CA ALA A 5 -14.68 1.21 12.91
C ALA A 5 -13.23 0.72 12.97
N GLU A 6 -12.49 0.84 11.87
CA GLU A 6 -11.10 0.41 11.84
C GLU A 6 -10.27 1.29 12.78
N THR A 7 -9.39 0.67 13.56
CA THR A 7 -8.53 1.41 14.49
C THR A 7 -7.48 2.18 13.70
N LEU A 8 -7.42 3.50 13.92
CA LEU A 8 -6.41 4.38 13.36
C LEU A 8 -5.15 4.40 14.24
N TYR A 9 -4.00 4.43 13.59
CA TYR A 9 -2.68 4.56 14.20
C TYR A 9 -1.98 5.83 13.69
N PRO A 10 -1.09 6.43 14.50
CA PRO A 10 -0.36 7.62 14.10
C PRO A 10 0.63 7.34 12.96
N SER A 11 0.75 8.31 12.06
CA SER A 11 1.75 8.37 10.99
C SER A 11 2.85 9.37 11.33
N LEU A 12 4.03 9.23 10.70
CA LEU A 12 5.06 10.27 10.71
C LEU A 12 4.83 11.32 9.60
N THR A 13 3.92 11.05 8.66
CA THR A 13 3.55 11.97 7.58
C THR A 13 2.29 12.77 7.96
N PRO A 14 2.32 14.12 7.91
CA PRO A 14 1.27 14.99 8.46
C PRO A 14 -0.18 14.74 7.99
N LEU A 15 -0.39 14.40 6.71
CA LEU A 15 -1.73 14.14 6.16
C LEU A 15 -2.06 12.66 6.04
N ALA A 16 -1.24 11.78 6.60
CA ALA A 16 -1.48 10.34 6.54
C ALA A 16 -1.93 9.80 7.90
N VAL A 17 -2.81 8.81 7.86
CA VAL A 17 -3.16 7.97 9.01
C VAL A 17 -2.96 6.52 8.64
N GLN A 18 -2.64 5.71 9.63
CA GLN A 18 -2.32 4.31 9.42
C GLN A 18 -3.47 3.42 9.86
N VAL A 19 -3.81 2.42 9.04
CA VAL A 19 -4.86 1.44 9.33
C VAL A 19 -4.27 0.04 9.27
N ARG A 20 -4.51 -0.77 10.31
CA ARG A 20 -3.84 -2.09 10.48
C ARG A 20 -2.31 -2.04 10.45
N TRP A 21 -1.74 -0.84 10.62
CA TRP A 21 -0.31 -0.58 10.55
C TRP A 21 0.10 0.16 11.83
N LYS A 22 0.71 -0.55 12.79
CA LYS A 22 0.87 -0.02 14.16
C LYS A 22 2.10 0.85 14.36
N VAL A 23 3.18 0.55 13.64
CA VAL A 23 4.46 1.25 13.79
C VAL A 23 4.37 2.57 13.03
N PRO A 24 4.55 3.73 13.68
CA PRO A 24 4.55 5.02 13.01
C PRO A 24 5.58 5.04 11.87
N THR A 25 5.13 5.40 10.68
CA THR A 25 5.86 5.27 9.43
C THR A 25 5.73 6.54 8.62
N GLU A 26 6.81 6.93 7.97
CA GLU A 26 6.85 8.02 7.00
C GLU A 26 6.50 7.47 5.62
N PHE A 27 5.68 8.21 4.87
CA PHE A 27 5.33 7.96 3.47
C PHE A 27 5.88 9.10 2.59
N PRO A 28 7.13 9.03 2.10
CA PRO A 28 7.82 10.19 1.52
C PRO A 28 7.19 10.77 0.26
N ALA A 29 6.49 9.95 -0.53
CA ALA A 29 5.80 10.39 -1.74
C ALA A 29 4.37 10.90 -1.50
N CYS A 30 3.84 10.74 -0.27
CA CYS A 30 2.49 11.18 0.08
C CYS A 30 2.38 12.71 -0.08
N PRO A 31 1.32 13.22 -0.72
CA PRO A 31 1.08 14.65 -0.79
C PRO A 31 0.96 15.29 0.60
N ASP A 32 1.42 16.53 0.68
CA ASP A 32 1.38 17.42 1.84
C ASP A 32 0.15 18.32 1.86
N GLU A 33 -0.64 18.30 0.78
CA GLU A 33 -1.92 18.98 0.66
C GLU A 33 -2.98 18.05 0.06
N PHE A 34 -4.22 18.17 0.54
CA PHE A 34 -5.38 17.51 -0.07
C PHE A 34 -5.96 18.40 -1.18
N THR A 35 -6.16 17.80 -2.35
CA THR A 35 -6.81 18.37 -3.53
C THR A 35 -7.67 17.29 -4.17
N ASP A 36 -8.59 17.65 -5.07
CA ASP A 36 -9.44 16.67 -5.76
C ASP A 36 -8.61 15.63 -6.54
N ASP A 37 -7.43 16.02 -7.04
CA ASP A 37 -6.50 15.14 -7.78
C ASP A 37 -5.40 14.54 -6.89
N ALA A 38 -5.57 14.55 -5.57
CA ALA A 38 -4.53 14.14 -4.61
C ALA A 38 -4.04 12.70 -4.80
N LEU A 39 -4.93 11.73 -5.05
CA LEU A 39 -4.52 10.34 -5.30
C LEU A 39 -3.81 10.17 -6.64
N LEU A 40 -4.23 10.89 -7.68
CA LEU A 40 -3.56 10.91 -8.97
C LEU A 40 -2.14 11.48 -8.85
N LEU A 41 -2.00 12.59 -8.12
CA LEU A 41 -0.69 13.15 -7.81
C LEU A 41 0.17 12.18 -7.01
N TYR A 42 -0.41 11.50 -6.02
CA TYR A 42 0.32 10.52 -5.23
C TYR A 42 0.80 9.35 -6.10
N GLU A 43 -0.08 8.78 -6.92
CA GLU A 43 0.26 7.70 -7.85
C GLU A 43 1.38 8.11 -8.82
N SER A 44 1.37 9.36 -9.31
CA SER A 44 2.42 9.88 -10.20
C SER A 44 3.81 9.97 -9.53
N ARG A 45 3.86 10.17 -8.20
CA ARG A 45 5.10 10.31 -7.40
C ARG A 45 5.71 8.98 -6.99
N LEU A 46 4.90 7.92 -6.96
CA LEU A 46 5.41 6.58 -6.77
C LEU A 46 6.19 6.18 -8.04
N SER A 47 7.29 5.45 -7.91
CA SER A 47 8.09 5.01 -9.06
C SER A 47 8.82 3.75 -8.67
N PHE A 48 8.99 2.81 -9.61
CA PHE A 48 9.66 1.55 -9.30
C PHE A 48 11.00 1.79 -8.59
N GLY A 49 11.20 1.14 -7.45
CA GLY A 49 12.40 1.24 -6.62
C GLY A 49 12.47 2.47 -5.71
N SER A 50 11.55 3.44 -5.80
CA SER A 50 11.50 4.56 -4.85
C SER A 50 10.91 4.14 -3.51
N ILE A 51 11.18 4.94 -2.47
CA ILE A 51 10.74 4.64 -1.12
C ILE A 51 9.23 4.90 -1.01
N PHE A 52 8.47 3.84 -0.75
CA PHE A 52 7.05 3.95 -0.44
C PHE A 52 6.84 4.36 1.02
N ALA A 53 7.43 3.59 1.94
CA ALA A 53 7.27 3.79 3.37
C ALA A 53 8.57 3.46 4.11
N ARG A 54 8.90 4.25 5.14
CA ARG A 54 10.13 4.10 5.94
C ARG A 54 9.89 4.41 7.41
N ASN A 55 10.49 3.61 8.27
CA ASN A 55 10.60 3.88 9.70
C ASN A 55 11.96 3.37 10.22
N GLN A 56 12.14 3.35 11.53
CA GLN A 56 13.39 2.91 12.16
C GLN A 56 13.68 1.41 11.99
N LEU A 57 12.66 0.61 11.64
CA LEU A 57 12.75 -0.85 11.54
C LEU A 57 12.88 -1.33 10.09
N SER A 58 12.25 -0.65 9.14
CA SER A 58 12.21 -1.09 7.75
C SER A 58 12.07 0.05 6.76
N THR A 59 12.50 -0.24 5.52
CA THR A 59 12.25 0.58 4.33
C THR A 59 11.58 -0.31 3.29
N SER A 60 10.45 0.15 2.75
CA SER A 60 9.72 -0.51 1.66
C SER A 60 9.88 0.30 0.37
N LEU A 61 10.14 -0.40 -0.72
CA LEU A 61 10.34 0.14 -2.05
C LEU A 61 9.13 -0.20 -2.92
N VAL A 62 8.72 0.75 -3.76
CA VAL A 62 7.63 0.54 -4.72
C VAL A 62 8.07 -0.50 -5.75
N VAL A 63 7.20 -1.48 -5.98
CA VAL A 63 7.33 -2.49 -7.04
C VAL A 63 6.31 -2.21 -8.13
N ASP A 64 5.05 -2.00 -7.73
CA ASP A 64 3.99 -1.64 -8.66
C ASP A 64 2.90 -0.83 -7.94
N ARG A 65 2.02 -0.22 -8.73
CA ARG A 65 0.89 0.56 -8.23
C ARG A 65 -0.26 0.55 -9.23
N ASN A 66 -1.47 0.64 -8.70
CA ASN A 66 -2.66 0.77 -9.52
C ASN A 66 -3.61 1.76 -8.84
N LEU A 67 -3.98 2.81 -9.57
CA LEU A 67 -5.05 3.72 -9.18
C LEU A 67 -6.32 3.31 -9.92
N LYS A 68 -7.38 3.03 -9.16
CA LYS A 68 -8.70 2.72 -9.70
C LYS A 68 -9.76 3.37 -8.84
N ASP A 69 -10.65 4.10 -9.49
CA ASP A 69 -11.66 4.91 -8.82
C ASP A 69 -10.99 5.82 -7.76
N ASP A 70 -11.33 5.66 -6.48
CA ASP A 70 -10.76 6.44 -5.36
C ASP A 70 -9.79 5.60 -4.49
N ASP A 71 -9.25 4.51 -5.05
CA ASP A 71 -8.38 3.57 -4.36
C ASP A 71 -7.03 3.43 -5.07
N LEU A 72 -5.95 3.67 -4.32
CA LEU A 72 -4.58 3.47 -4.78
C LEU A 72 -3.98 2.23 -4.08
N ILE A 73 -3.70 1.19 -4.86
CA ILE A 73 -3.06 -0.04 -4.38
C ILE A 73 -1.57 0.04 -4.71
N VAL A 74 -0.72 -0.32 -3.75
CA VAL A 74 0.74 -0.29 -3.92
C VAL A 74 1.33 -1.63 -3.50
N LEU A 75 2.01 -2.28 -4.44
CA LEU A 75 2.85 -3.44 -4.18
C LEU A 75 4.26 -2.96 -3.83
N THR A 76 4.82 -3.51 -2.76
CA THR A 76 6.15 -3.11 -2.26
C THR A 76 7.03 -4.30 -1.91
N HIS A 77 8.33 -4.02 -1.86
CA HIS A 77 9.38 -4.94 -1.42
C HIS A 77 10.24 -4.29 -0.34
N PHE A 78 10.57 -5.01 0.73
CA PHE A 78 11.46 -4.49 1.78
C PHE A 78 12.93 -4.46 1.31
N ALA A 79 13.64 -3.35 1.53
CA ALA A 79 15.02 -3.15 1.08
C ALA A 79 16.09 -3.97 1.85
N GLY A 80 15.71 -4.93 2.69
CA GLY A 80 16.62 -5.74 3.52
C GLY A 80 16.17 -7.19 3.64
N ASP A 81 16.90 -7.98 4.42
CA ASP A 81 16.68 -9.43 4.57
C ASP A 81 15.50 -9.76 5.50
N ALA A 82 14.28 -9.40 5.10
CA ALA A 82 13.07 -9.81 5.80
C ALA A 82 12.66 -11.24 5.38
N ILE A 83 12.06 -12.00 6.29
CA ILE A 83 11.50 -13.32 5.95
C ILE A 83 10.28 -13.16 5.01
N LYS A 84 9.51 -12.08 5.22
CA LYS A 84 8.41 -11.67 4.34
C LYS A 84 8.79 -10.40 3.62
N ASN A 85 9.30 -10.56 2.41
CA ASN A 85 9.88 -9.45 1.64
C ASN A 85 8.85 -8.60 0.89
N TRP A 86 7.62 -9.08 0.73
CA TRP A 86 6.60 -8.42 -0.09
C TRP A 86 5.45 -7.91 0.77
N ALA A 87 4.88 -6.77 0.43
CA ALA A 87 3.73 -6.21 1.11
C ALA A 87 2.82 -5.46 0.14
N VAL A 88 1.52 -5.47 0.44
CA VAL A 88 0.52 -4.69 -0.29
C VAL A 88 -0.08 -3.66 0.67
N ALA A 89 -0.16 -2.42 0.20
CA ALA A 89 -0.81 -1.32 0.89
C ALA A 89 -1.98 -0.81 0.04
N HIS A 90 -3.04 -0.38 0.72
CA HIS A 90 -4.19 0.27 0.12
C HIS A 90 -4.29 1.69 0.69
N ILE A 91 -4.41 2.67 -0.20
CA ILE A 91 -4.55 4.08 0.15
C ILE A 91 -5.91 4.54 -0.36
N SER A 92 -6.68 5.12 0.55
CA SER A 92 -7.94 5.82 0.28
C SER A 92 -7.90 7.19 0.94
N ILE A 93 -8.81 8.09 0.56
CA ILE A 93 -8.95 9.38 1.22
C ILE A 93 -10.26 9.42 2.02
N HIS A 94 -10.17 9.82 3.28
CA HIS A 94 -11.32 10.07 4.13
C HIS A 94 -11.08 11.32 4.98
N ASP A 95 -12.07 12.21 5.04
CA ASP A 95 -12.00 13.48 5.79
C ASP A 95 -10.72 14.31 5.52
N GLY A 96 -10.23 14.29 4.26
CA GLY A 96 -9.03 15.02 3.84
C GLY A 96 -7.70 14.39 4.29
N LEU A 97 -7.72 13.16 4.82
CA LEU A 97 -6.53 12.41 5.22
C LEU A 97 -6.33 11.21 4.30
N PHE A 98 -5.06 10.88 4.03
CA PHE A 98 -4.66 9.66 3.34
C PHE A 98 -4.66 8.49 4.34
N HIS A 99 -5.54 7.53 4.14
CA HIS A 99 -5.63 6.33 4.95
C HIS A 99 -4.75 5.23 4.35
N HIS A 100 -3.54 5.06 4.88
CA HIS A 100 -2.64 3.98 4.52
C HIS A 100 -2.99 2.71 5.29
N ARG A 101 -3.70 1.80 4.63
CA ARG A 101 -4.03 0.48 5.17
C ARG A 101 -2.97 -0.53 4.79
N SER A 102 -2.45 -1.25 5.78
CA SER A 102 -1.67 -2.46 5.52
C SER A 102 -2.64 -3.61 5.24
N GLU A 103 -2.54 -4.19 4.04
CA GLU A 103 -3.33 -5.36 3.69
C GLU A 103 -2.69 -6.61 4.30
N PHE A 104 -1.51 -6.98 3.81
CA PHE A 104 -0.74 -8.11 4.33
C PHE A 104 0.74 -8.01 3.96
N THR A 105 1.55 -8.89 4.58
CA THR A 105 2.91 -9.19 4.17
C THR A 105 3.00 -10.65 3.69
N PHE A 106 3.79 -10.87 2.65
CA PHE A 106 3.86 -12.12 1.90
C PHE A 106 5.30 -12.63 1.81
N PHE A 107 5.45 -13.95 1.77
CA PHE A 107 6.74 -14.61 1.60
C PHE A 107 7.23 -14.58 0.14
N SER A 108 6.31 -14.58 -0.84
CA SER A 108 6.63 -14.64 -2.26
C SER A 108 5.96 -13.52 -3.05
N LEU A 109 6.59 -13.14 -4.16
CA LEU A 109 6.05 -12.16 -5.11
C LEU A 109 4.72 -12.64 -5.70
N LYS A 110 4.61 -13.94 -6.07
CA LYS A 110 3.38 -14.53 -6.62
C LYS A 110 2.18 -14.32 -5.70
N GLY A 111 2.35 -14.56 -4.39
CA GLY A 111 1.27 -14.36 -3.42
C GLY A 111 0.88 -12.88 -3.26
N ALA A 112 1.86 -11.99 -3.27
CA ALA A 112 1.61 -10.55 -3.18
C ALA A 112 0.94 -9.99 -4.45
N LEU A 113 1.37 -10.42 -5.64
CA LEU A 113 0.79 -10.04 -6.93
C LEU A 113 -0.67 -10.48 -7.04
N LYS A 114 -0.97 -11.72 -6.63
CA LYS A 114 -2.35 -12.20 -6.63
C LYS A 114 -3.26 -11.26 -5.81
N HIS A 115 -2.84 -10.92 -4.60
CA HIS A 115 -3.62 -10.04 -3.73
C HIS A 115 -3.68 -8.59 -4.25
N PHE A 116 -2.59 -8.10 -4.82
CA PHE A 116 -2.54 -6.78 -5.47
C PHE A 116 -3.55 -6.68 -6.62
N CYS A 117 -3.59 -7.68 -7.52
CA CYS A 117 -4.53 -7.70 -8.63
C CYS A 117 -5.98 -7.88 -8.17
N GLU A 118 -6.23 -8.73 -7.17
CA GLU A 118 -7.56 -8.87 -6.54
C GLU A 118 -8.09 -7.50 -6.07
N LEU A 119 -7.25 -6.70 -5.41
CA LEU A 119 -7.63 -5.36 -4.94
C LEU A 119 -7.72 -4.32 -6.05
N ALA A 120 -6.86 -4.40 -7.07
CA ALA A 120 -6.97 -3.59 -8.28
C ALA A 120 -8.22 -3.97 -9.12
N GLY A 121 -8.91 -5.05 -8.76
CA GLY A 121 -10.03 -5.62 -9.52
C GLY A 121 -9.60 -6.10 -10.90
N GLU A 122 -8.36 -6.57 -11.01
CA GLU A 122 -7.83 -7.29 -12.15
C GLU A 122 -7.93 -8.80 -11.86
N ASP A 123 -8.67 -9.51 -12.71
CA ASP A 123 -8.72 -10.97 -12.64
C ASP A 123 -7.51 -11.55 -13.39
N LEU A 124 -6.54 -12.08 -12.65
CA LEU A 124 -5.40 -12.77 -13.25
C LEU A 124 -5.77 -14.16 -13.81
N GLY A 125 -6.98 -14.65 -13.56
CA GLY A 125 -7.40 -16.01 -13.88
C GLY A 125 -6.57 -17.07 -13.16
N ASP A 126 -6.76 -18.33 -13.53
CA ASP A 126 -5.94 -19.43 -13.05
C ASP A 126 -4.59 -19.47 -13.79
N SER A 127 -3.51 -19.77 -13.08
CA SER A 127 -2.21 -20.10 -13.69
C SER A 127 -2.18 -21.57 -14.11
N ILE A 128 -1.38 -21.92 -15.12
CA ILE A 128 -1.08 -23.32 -15.48
C ILE A 128 -0.48 -24.11 -14.29
N ASP A 129 0.17 -23.41 -13.35
CA ASP A 129 0.70 -24.01 -12.13
C ASP A 129 -0.41 -24.48 -11.17
N ASP A 130 -1.62 -23.93 -11.27
CA ASP A 130 -2.74 -24.26 -10.38
C ASP A 130 -3.41 -25.59 -10.78
N TYR A 131 -2.99 -26.16 -11.92
CA TYR A 131 -3.46 -27.42 -12.49
C TYR A 131 -2.39 -28.54 -12.48
N CYS A 132 -1.24 -28.31 -11.82
CA CYS A 132 -0.14 -29.27 -11.70
C CYS A 132 -0.08 -29.93 -10.31
#